data_AF-A0A7D9JJW7-F1
#
_entry.id   AF-A0A7D9JJW7-F1
#
_cell.length_a   1.000
_cell.length_b   1.000
_cell.length_c   1.000
_cell.angle_alpha   90.00
_cell.angle_beta   90.00
_cell.angle_gamma   90.00
#
_symmetry.space_group_name_H-M   'P 1'
#
loop_
_entity.id
_entity.type
_entity.pdbx_description
1 polymer ?
#
loop_
_entity_poly.entity_id
_entity_poly.type
_entity_poly.pdbx_seq_one_letter_code
_entity_poly.pdbx_strand_id
1 'polypeptide(L)'
;NPNSMWQIWKELFLQVLDKHAPLQNKKIKSKKLRWITNHIKQMIITRDKLKRRAIVTKLESDWENYKRARNETNTQLRLAKKEYYTNKISSESQNPKAAWKTINSLI
;
A
#
# COMPACT_ATOMS: atom_id res chain seq x y z
N ASN A 1 2.86 42.27 32.06
CA ASN A 1 3.52 41.04 32.55
C ASN A 1 4.03 40.27 31.33
N PRO A 2 5.36 40.18 31.13
CA PRO A 2 5.97 39.55 29.95
C PRO A 2 5.50 38.11 29.70
N ASN A 3 5.20 37.37 30.76
CA ASN A 3 4.71 36.00 30.65
C ASN A 3 3.34 35.95 29.98
N SER A 4 2.45 36.90 30.27
CA SER A 4 1.13 36.98 29.64
C SER A 4 1.23 37.31 28.15
N MET A 5 2.13 38.21 27.77
CA MET A 5 2.35 38.59 26.36
C MET A 5 2.89 37.41 25.54
N TRP A 6 3.81 36.64 26.12
CA TRP A 6 4.34 35.42 25.51
C TRP A 6 3.26 34.37 25.27
N GLN A 7 2.36 34.14 26.24
CA GLN A 7 1.28 33.16 26.07
C GLN A 7 0.32 33.56 24.94
N ILE A 8 -0.10 34.82 24.89
CA ILE A 8 -1.00 35.31 23.83
C ILE A 8 -0.36 35.12 22.44
N TRP A 9 0.91 35.49 22.29
CA TRP A 9 1.61 35.28 21.03
C TRP A 9 1.68 33.80 20.64
N LYS A 10 2.03 32.93 21.59
CA LYS A 10 2.13 31.49 21.38
C LYS A 10 0.79 30.89 20.95
N GLU A 11 -0.31 31.29 21.60
CA GLU A 11 -1.65 30.81 21.27
C GLU A 11 -2.06 31.24 19.86
N LEU A 12 -1.88 32.52 19.51
CA LEU A 12 -2.18 33.03 18.16
C LEU A 12 -1.35 32.31 17.10
N PHE A 13 -0.06 32.10 17.36
CA PHE A 13 0.82 31.38 16.46
C PHE A 13 0.36 29.92 16.26
N LEU A 14 0.04 29.21 17.33
CA LEU A 14 -0.42 27.82 17.25
C LEU A 14 -1.77 27.70 16.54
N GLN A 15 -2.69 28.64 16.72
CA GLN A 15 -3.96 28.65 15.99
C GLN A 15 -3.76 28.78 14.47
N VAL A 16 -2.85 29.66 14.04
CA VAL A 16 -2.48 29.80 12.63
C VAL A 16 -1.79 28.52 12.15
N LEU A 17 -0.86 27.98 12.94
CA LEU A 17 -0.13 26.76 12.60
C LEU A 17 -1.07 25.57 12.44
N ASP A 18 -2.01 25.34 13.36
CA ASP A 18 -2.97 24.23 13.30
C ASP A 18 -3.97 24.38 12.15
N LYS A 19 -4.34 25.62 11.78
CA LYS A 19 -5.20 25.88 10.63
C LYS A 19 -4.51 25.55 9.31
N HIS A 20 -3.23 25.89 9.17
CA HIS A 20 -2.51 25.78 7.90
C HIS A 20 -1.66 24.51 7.77
N ALA A 21 -1.21 23.94 8.88
CA ALA A 21 -0.35 22.77 8.96
C ALA A 21 -0.77 21.85 10.12
N PRO A 22 -2.03 21.35 10.13
CA PRO A 22 -2.50 20.48 11.19
C PRO A 22 -1.62 19.22 11.28
N LEU A 23 -1.34 18.79 12.50
CA LEU A 23 -0.70 17.50 12.73
C LEU A 23 -1.60 16.38 12.21
N GLN A 24 -1.13 15.67 11.18
CA GLN A 24 -1.86 14.57 10.58
C GLN A 24 -1.20 13.24 10.94
N ASN A 25 -1.98 12.35 11.57
CA ASN A 25 -1.59 10.96 11.73
C ASN A 25 -1.70 10.24 10.38
N LYS A 26 -0.55 9.99 9.74
CA LYS A 26 -0.49 9.21 8.49
C LYS A 26 0.04 7.82 8.79
N LYS A 27 -0.66 6.80 8.29
CA LYS A 27 -0.14 5.44 8.29
C LYS A 27 1.02 5.35 7.31
N ILE A 28 2.24 5.29 7.83
CA ILE A 28 3.42 4.99 7.01
C ILE A 28 3.23 3.57 6.48
N LYS A 29 3.02 3.44 5.17
CA LYS A 29 3.04 2.13 4.53
C LYS A 29 4.46 1.59 4.70
N SER A 30 4.59 0.42 5.33
CA SER A 30 5.86 -0.30 5.43
C SER A 30 6.53 -0.42 4.06
N LYS A 31 7.86 -0.66 4.06
CA LYS A 31 8.75 -0.81 2.90
C LYS A 31 8.00 -1.30 1.65
N LYS A 32 8.18 -0.58 0.53
CA LYS A 32 7.69 -0.95 -0.81
C LYS A 32 7.74 -2.47 -0.96
N LEU A 33 6.57 -3.09 -1.12
CA LEU A 33 6.47 -4.55 -1.31
C LEU A 33 7.29 -4.89 -2.55
N ARG A 34 8.47 -5.47 -2.34
CA ARG A 34 9.50 -5.63 -3.40
C ARG A 34 9.02 -6.53 -4.53
N TRP A 35 8.04 -7.38 -4.28
CA TRP A 35 7.40 -8.25 -5.26
C TRP A 35 6.30 -7.57 -6.11
N ILE A 36 5.88 -6.33 -5.79
CA ILE A 36 4.92 -5.60 -6.63
C ILE A 36 5.68 -4.84 -7.71
N THR A 37 5.75 -5.46 -8.89
CA THR A 37 6.34 -4.88 -10.10
C THR A 37 5.43 -3.83 -10.74
N ASN A 38 5.97 -3.02 -11.65
CA ASN A 38 5.17 -2.06 -12.42
C ASN A 38 4.12 -2.78 -13.28
N HIS A 39 4.41 -3.98 -13.78
CA HIS A 39 3.45 -4.80 -14.52
C HIS A 39 2.21 -5.13 -13.66
N ILE A 40 2.42 -5.64 -12.44
CA ILE A 40 1.31 -5.95 -11.51
C ILE A 40 0.50 -4.69 -11.17
N LYS A 41 1.15 -3.53 -11.04
CA LYS A 41 0.43 -2.26 -10.85
C LYS A 41 -0.45 -1.93 -12.05
N GLN A 42 0.01 -2.13 -13.27
CA GLN A 42 -0.81 -1.92 -14.46
C GLN A 42 -2.00 -2.88 -14.49
N MET A 43 -1.82 -4.14 -14.12
CA MET A 43 -2.93 -5.09 -13.99
C MET A 43 -3.99 -4.62 -12.97
N ILE A 44 -3.54 -4.15 -11.80
CA ILE A 44 -4.42 -3.58 -10.76
C ILE A 44 -5.20 -2.38 -11.32
N ILE A 45 -4.54 -1.46 -12.02
CA ILE A 45 -5.17 -0.28 -12.63
C ILE A 45 -6.21 -0.71 -13.66
N THR A 46 -5.89 -1.65 -14.55
CA THR A 46 -6.80 -2.18 -15.57
C THR A 46 -8.01 -2.84 -14.94
N ARG A 47 -7.80 -3.71 -13.94
CA ARG A 47 -8.89 -4.33 -13.17
C ARG A 47 -9.82 -3.27 -12.56
N ASP A 48 -9.27 -2.22 -11.96
CA ASP A 48 -10.06 -1.17 -11.31
C ASP A 48 -10.84 -0.33 -12.33
N LYS A 49 -10.25 -0.06 -13.51
CA LYS A 49 -10.95 0.58 -14.62
C LYS A 49 -12.13 -0.27 -15.10
N LEU A 50 -11.92 -1.57 -15.30
CA LEU A 50 -12.97 -2.51 -15.69
C LEU A 50 -14.09 -2.59 -14.64
N LYS A 51 -13.74 -2.59 -13.36
CA LYS A 51 -14.72 -2.54 -12.26
C LYS A 51 -15.58 -1.29 -12.33
N ARG A 52 -14.95 -0.10 -12.49
CA ARG A 52 -15.70 1.16 -12.62
C ARG A 52 -16.64 1.11 -13.83
N ARG A 53 -16.18 0.59 -14.97
CA ARG A 53 -17.02 0.44 -16.16
C ARG A 53 -18.22 -0.47 -15.91
N ALA A 54 -18.01 -1.66 -15.35
CA ALA A 54 -19.09 -2.62 -15.05
C ALA A 54 -20.15 -2.06 -14.09
N ILE A 55 -19.74 -1.24 -13.11
CA ILE A 55 -20.67 -0.55 -12.20
C ILE A 55 -21.57 0.44 -12.97
N VAL A 56 -20.99 1.18 -13.92
CA VAL A 56 -21.71 2.20 -14.69
C VAL A 56 -22.61 1.57 -15.74
N THR A 57 -22.10 0.62 -16.53
CA THR A 57 -22.81 0.02 -17.66
C THR A 57 -23.83 -1.03 -17.25
N LYS A 58 -23.60 -1.72 -16.11
CA LYS A 58 -24.40 -2.84 -15.61
C LYS A 58 -24.58 -4.00 -16.60
N LEU A 59 -23.72 -4.08 -17.62
CA LEU A 59 -23.73 -5.16 -18.59
C LEU A 59 -23.00 -6.38 -18.04
N GLU A 60 -23.56 -7.58 -18.24
CA GLU A 60 -22.91 -8.82 -17.79
C GLU A 60 -21.55 -9.03 -18.46
N SER A 61 -21.41 -8.66 -19.73
CA SER A 61 -20.14 -8.74 -20.46
C SER A 61 -19.02 -7.90 -19.80
N ASP A 62 -19.35 -6.75 -19.23
CA ASP A 62 -18.39 -5.93 -18.49
C ASP A 62 -18.04 -6.54 -17.13
N TRP A 63 -19.00 -7.17 -16.45
CA TRP A 63 -18.75 -7.95 -15.26
C TRP A 63 -17.84 -9.16 -15.54
N GLU A 64 -18.04 -9.86 -16.66
CA GLU A 64 -17.16 -10.96 -17.09
C GLU A 64 -15.74 -10.49 -17.33
N ASN A 65 -15.57 -9.36 -18.03
CA ASN A 65 -14.25 -8.77 -18.25
C ASN A 65 -13.56 -8.39 -16.92
N TYR A 66 -14.30 -7.80 -15.98
CA TYR A 66 -13.79 -7.54 -14.64
C TYR A 66 -13.40 -8.83 -13.89
N LYS A 67 -14.26 -9.86 -13.91
CA LYS A 67 -14.02 -11.15 -13.25
C LYS A 67 -12.72 -11.79 -13.77
N ARG A 68 -12.51 -11.78 -15.10
CA ARG A 68 -11.28 -12.28 -15.74
C ARG A 68 -10.05 -11.50 -15.27
N ALA A 69 -10.06 -10.17 -15.40
CA ALA A 69 -8.94 -9.32 -15.00
C ALA A 69 -8.62 -9.42 -13.50
N ARG A 70 -9.65 -9.58 -12.66
CA ARG A 70 -9.49 -9.80 -11.21
C ARG A 70 -8.75 -11.11 -10.94
N ASN A 71 -9.16 -12.21 -11.59
CA ASN A 71 -8.57 -13.52 -11.37
C ASN A 71 -7.11 -13.57 -11.86
N GLU A 72 -6.83 -12.97 -13.02
CA GLU A 72 -5.46 -12.81 -13.54
C GLU A 72 -4.58 -12.00 -12.58
N THR A 73 -5.06 -10.83 -12.13
CA THR A 73 -4.33 -9.96 -11.19
C THR A 73 -4.03 -10.69 -9.88
N ASN A 74 -5.02 -11.40 -9.32
CA ASN A 74 -4.85 -12.16 -8.08
C ASN A 74 -3.83 -13.30 -8.25
N THR A 75 -3.87 -13.99 -9.39
CA THR A 75 -2.91 -15.05 -9.71
C THR A 75 -1.50 -14.50 -9.78
N GLN A 76 -1.29 -13.41 -10.52
CA GLN A 76 0.02 -12.77 -10.65
C GLN A 76 0.54 -12.23 -9.32
N LEU A 77 -0.33 -11.65 -8.49
CA LEU A 77 0.07 -11.19 -7.16
C LEU A 77 0.52 -12.35 -6.26
N ARG A 78 -0.18 -13.49 -6.32
CA ARG A 78 0.18 -14.70 -5.57
C ARG A 78 1.52 -15.28 -6.05
N LEU A 79 1.71 -15.36 -7.38
CA LEU A 79 2.95 -15.85 -7.98
C LEU A 79 4.15 -14.97 -7.60
N ALA A 80 4.04 -13.66 -7.79
CA ALA A 80 5.11 -12.73 -7.47
C ALA A 80 5.47 -12.74 -5.98
N LYS A 81 4.46 -12.84 -5.10
CA LYS A 81 4.70 -12.99 -3.67
C LYS A 81 5.46 -14.29 -3.38
N LYS A 82 4.99 -15.43 -3.92
CA LYS A 82 5.64 -16.74 -3.76
C LYS A 82 7.10 -16.68 -4.22
N GLU A 83 7.33 -16.25 -5.45
CA GLU A 83 8.65 -16.16 -6.07
C GLU A 83 9.62 -15.32 -5.23
N TYR A 84 9.19 -14.13 -4.80
CA TYR A 84 10.03 -13.27 -3.98
C TYR A 84 10.47 -13.94 -2.67
N TYR A 85 9.54 -14.55 -1.94
CA TYR A 85 9.87 -15.18 -0.67
C TYR A 85 10.65 -16.48 -0.86
N THR A 86 10.35 -17.28 -1.89
CA THR A 86 11.16 -18.45 -2.27
C THR A 86 12.59 -18.03 -2.58
N ASN A 87 12.79 -17.04 -3.45
CA ASN A 87 14.13 -16.56 -3.81
C ASN A 87 14.87 -15.98 -2.61
N LYS A 88 14.17 -15.23 -1.75
CA LYS A 88 14.76 -14.66 -0.53
C LYS A 88 15.24 -15.74 0.43
N ILE A 89 14.41 -16.77 0.68
CA ILE A 89 14.78 -17.90 1.54
C ILE A 89 15.95 -18.69 0.92
N SER A 90 15.91 -18.97 -0.38
CA SER A 90 17.00 -19.66 -1.08
C SER A 90 18.32 -18.87 -1.02
N SER A 91 18.26 -17.55 -1.15
CA SER A 91 19.45 -16.67 -1.02
C SER A 91 20.03 -16.63 0.40
N GLU A 92 19.20 -16.93 1.41
CA GLU A 92 19.57 -16.99 2.83
C GLU A 92 19.89 -18.43 3.28
N SER A 93 20.07 -19.37 2.35
CA SER A 93 20.22 -20.81 2.64
C SER A 93 21.38 -21.15 3.58
N GLN A 94 22.46 -20.36 3.53
CA GLN A 94 23.62 -20.51 4.42
C GLN A 94 23.42 -19.87 5.81
N ASN A 95 22.29 -19.20 6.04
CA ASN A 95 21.95 -18.56 7.31
C ASN A 95 20.53 -18.93 7.76
N PRO A 96 20.37 -20.08 8.46
CA PRO A 96 19.06 -20.55 8.93
C PRO A 96 18.32 -19.51 9.78
N LYS A 97 19.03 -18.73 10.59
CA LYS A 97 18.44 -17.68 11.45
C LYS A 97 17.81 -16.56 10.61
N ALA A 98 18.45 -16.18 9.51
CA ALA A 98 17.90 -15.19 8.56
C ALA A 98 16.67 -15.73 7.83
N ALA A 99 16.74 -16.98 7.34
CA ALA A 99 15.60 -17.64 6.70
C ALA A 99 14.38 -17.73 7.64
N TRP A 100 14.59 -18.15 8.90
CA TRP A 100 13.54 -18.18 9.92
C TRP A 100 12.96 -16.80 10.23
N LYS A 101 13.78 -15.75 10.26
CA LYS A 101 13.30 -14.36 10.40
C LYS A 101 12.41 -13.94 9.23
N THR A 102 12.74 -14.38 8.01
CA THR A 102 11.92 -14.15 6.82
C THR A 102 10.58 -14.90 6.92
N ILE A 103 10.58 -16.16 7.37
CA ILE A 103 9.36 -16.95 7.58
C ILE A 103 8.47 -16.33 8.65
N ASN A 104 9.03 -15.94 9.80
CA ASN A 104 8.26 -15.29 10.87
C ASN A 104 7.66 -13.94 10.46
N SER A 105 8.18 -13.30 9.41
CA SER A 105 7.57 -12.08 8.85
C SER A 105 6.34 -12.34 7.97
N LEU A 106 6.03 -13.61 7.67
CA LEU A 106 4.89 -14.06 6.87
C LEU A 106 3.69 -14.54 7.69
N ILE A 107 3.92 -14.89 8.96
CA ILE A 107 2.94 -15.37 9.95
C ILE A 107 2.41 -14.16 10.72
#